data_AF-A0A932SIE9-F1
#
_entry.id   AF-A0A932SIE9-F1
#
_cell.length_a   1.000
_cell.length_b   1.000
_cell.length_c   1.000
_cell.angle_alpha   90.00
_cell.angle_beta   90.00
_cell.angle_gamma   90.00
#
_symmetry.space_group_name_H-M   'P 1'
#
loop_
_entity.id
_entity.type
_entity.pdbx_description
1 polymer ?
#
loop_
_entity_poly.entity_id
_entity_poly.type
_entity_poly.pdbx_seq_one_letter_code
_entity_poly.pdbx_strand_id
1 'polypeptide(L)'
;MAPPLHRRPRHKARPSFPLVAIELIPDTDMGGFTAFIPDLPALGEGKTEEEAIADLKEGIQLYIDEFGLEEALSRVMKLSHIRGVNFGELVTHG
;
A
#
# COMPACT_ATOMS: atom_id res chain seq x y z
N MET A 1 -1.80 16.88 -51.12
CA MET A 1 -0.81 15.86 -50.71
C MET A 1 -0.79 15.87 -49.18
N ALA A 2 -1.36 14.84 -48.53
CA ALA A 2 -1.43 14.78 -47.06
C ALA A 2 -0.13 14.17 -46.50
N PRO A 3 0.39 14.64 -45.35
CA PRO A 3 1.60 14.08 -44.77
C PRO A 3 1.36 12.65 -44.22
N PRO A 4 2.39 11.80 -44.19
CA PRO A 4 2.25 10.42 -43.74
C PRO A 4 1.99 10.38 -42.22
N LEU A 5 0.95 9.64 -41.83
CA LEU A 5 0.61 9.36 -40.44
C LEU A 5 1.72 8.52 -39.80
N HIS A 6 2.60 9.17 -39.04
CA HIS A 6 3.54 8.49 -38.17
C HIS A 6 2.74 7.79 -37.06
N ARG A 7 2.62 6.46 -37.12
CA ARG A 7 2.10 5.67 -35.99
C ARG A 7 3.07 5.84 -34.82
N ARG A 8 2.64 6.57 -33.79
CA ARG A 8 3.37 6.67 -32.53
C ARG A 8 3.58 5.26 -31.97
N PRO A 9 4.76 4.96 -31.38
CA PRO A 9 4.96 3.68 -30.72
C PRO A 9 3.91 3.53 -29.61
N ARG A 10 3.15 2.42 -29.65
CA ARG A 10 2.33 1.98 -28.52
C ARG A 10 3.31 1.67 -27.39
N HIS A 11 3.48 2.59 -26.45
CA HIS A 11 4.07 2.23 -25.17
C HIS A 11 3.21 1.09 -24.62
N LYS A 12 3.80 -0.09 -24.41
CA LYS A 12 3.16 -1.14 -23.62
C LYS A 12 2.78 -0.49 -22.29
N ALA A 13 1.49 -0.44 -21.98
CA ALA A 13 1.02 0.07 -20.70
C ALA A 13 1.78 -0.70 -19.61
N ARG A 14 2.56 0.02 -18.79
CA ARG A 14 3.12 -0.61 -17.59
C ARG A 14 1.94 -1.12 -16.77
N PRO A 15 2.00 -2.34 -16.22
CA PRO A 15 1.00 -2.77 -15.27
C PRO A 15 0.93 -1.71 -14.16
N SER A 16 -0.26 -1.14 -14.02
CA SER A 16 -0.57 -0.17 -12.98
C SER A 16 -0.84 -0.97 -11.71
N PHE A 17 0.16 -1.11 -10.86
CA PHE A 17 -0.03 -1.68 -9.53
C PHE A 17 -0.73 -0.65 -8.64
N PRO A 18 -1.63 -1.08 -7.73
CA PRO A 18 -2.23 -0.18 -6.77
C PRO A 18 -1.17 0.40 -5.84
N LEU A 19 -1.25 1.69 -5.56
CA LEU A 19 -0.50 2.29 -4.45
C LEU A 19 -1.19 1.90 -3.15
N VAL A 20 -0.40 1.44 -2.19
CA VAL A 20 -0.87 1.08 -0.85
C VAL A 20 -0.27 2.04 0.17
N ALA A 21 -1.07 2.44 1.15
CA ALA A 21 -0.57 3.18 2.30
C ALA A 21 0.06 2.21 3.30
N ILE A 22 1.21 2.58 3.85
CA ILE A 22 1.84 1.90 4.98
C ILE A 22 1.59 2.76 6.20
N GLU A 23 1.09 2.16 7.26
CA GLU A 23 0.99 2.80 8.56
C GLU A 23 2.25 2.51 9.37
N LEU A 24 2.77 3.55 10.02
CA LEU A 24 3.96 3.48 10.89
C LEU A 24 3.55 3.84 12.32
N ILE A 25 3.83 2.93 13.25
CA ILE A 25 3.60 3.13 14.67
C ILE A 25 4.97 3.22 15.37
N PRO A 26 5.31 4.35 16.00
CA PRO A 26 6.52 4.44 16.81
C PRO A 26 6.34 3.65 18.12
N ASP A 27 7.32 2.82 18.47
CA ASP A 27 7.39 2.19 19.78
C ASP A 27 8.01 3.17 20.79
N THR A 28 7.18 3.67 21.71
CA THR A 28 7.60 4.67 22.70
C THR A 28 8.37 4.08 23.88
N ASP A 29 8.30 2.76 24.08
CA ASP A 29 8.87 2.08 25.25
C ASP A 29 10.23 1.47 24.94
N MET A 30 10.36 0.78 23.79
CA MET A 30 11.61 0.13 23.36
C MET A 30 12.41 0.96 22.35
N GLY A 31 11.78 1.98 21.74
CA GLY A 31 12.35 2.74 20.64
C GLY A 31 12.33 1.96 19.33
N GLY A 32 11.82 2.56 18.26
CA GLY A 32 11.73 1.94 16.94
C GLY A 32 10.37 2.19 16.29
N PHE A 33 10.09 1.43 15.24
CA PHE A 33 8.90 1.54 14.41
C PHE A 33 8.36 0.17 14.05
N THR A 34 7.02 0.08 14.02
CA THR A 34 6.28 -1.02 13.40
C THR A 34 5.60 -0.48 12.15
N ALA A 35 5.87 -1.10 11.00
CA ALA A 35 5.22 -0.82 9.72
C ALA A 35 4.21 -1.92 9.39
N PHE A 36 3.03 -1.55 8.89
CA PHE A 36 2.04 -2.51 8.43
C PHE A 36 1.09 -1.95 7.37
N ILE A 37 0.42 -2.84 6.65
CA ILE A 37 -0.72 -2.49 5.79
C ILE A 37 -1.97 -3.02 6.49
N PRO A 38 -2.96 -2.18 6.84
CA PRO A 38 -4.13 -2.62 7.60
C PRO A 38 -4.86 -3.84 7.00
N ASP A 39 -4.86 -3.93 5.68
CA ASP A 39 -5.57 -4.96 4.92
C ASP A 39 -4.76 -6.25 4.72
N LEU A 40 -3.48 -6.27 5.09
CA LEU A 40 -2.59 -7.39 4.86
C LEU A 40 -2.03 -7.90 6.19
N PRO A 41 -2.07 -9.20 6.49
CA PRO A 41 -1.54 -9.76 7.73
C PRO A 41 -0.01 -9.89 7.66
N ALA A 42 0.66 -8.75 7.48
CA ALA A 42 2.11 -8.61 7.47
C ALA A 42 2.49 -7.40 8.31
N LEU A 43 3.50 -7.59 9.16
CA LEU A 43 4.11 -6.56 9.99
C LEU A 43 5.59 -6.50 9.65
N GLY A 44 6.20 -5.34 9.82
CA GLY A 44 7.65 -5.18 9.83
C GLY A 44 8.09 -4.32 11.00
N GLU A 45 9.23 -4.64 11.60
CA GLU A 45 9.80 -3.93 12.73
C GLU A 45 11.21 -3.42 12.42
N GLY A 46 11.57 -2.27 12.99
CA GLY A 46 12.90 -1.69 12.77
C GLY A 46 13.20 -0.56 13.73
N LYS A 47 14.48 -0.20 13.86
CA LYS A 47 14.89 0.95 14.69
C LYS A 47 14.62 2.27 13.97
N THR A 48 14.54 2.24 12.64
CA THR A 48 14.13 3.36 11.79
C THR A 48 12.89 3.02 10.97
N GLU A 49 12.23 4.04 10.42
CA GLU A 49 11.10 3.85 9.52
C GLU A 49 11.49 3.00 8.30
N GLU A 50 12.68 3.22 7.75
CA GLU A 50 13.18 2.50 6.59
C GLU A 50 13.45 1.02 6.89
N GLU A 51 13.98 0.72 8.08
CA GLU A 51 14.18 -0.66 8.53
C GLU A 51 12.85 -1.39 8.69
N ALA A 52 11.86 -0.75 9.34
CA ALA A 52 10.53 -1.33 9.51
C ALA A 52 9.82 -1.56 8.16
N ILE A 53 9.96 -0.63 7.22
CA ILE A 53 9.42 -0.78 5.85
C ILE A 53 10.16 -1.88 5.08
N ALA A 54 11.47 -2.03 5.25
CA ALA A 54 12.24 -3.09 4.62
C ALA A 54 11.79 -4.47 5.12
N ASP A 55 11.65 -4.62 6.44
CA ASP A 55 11.16 -5.84 7.07
C ASP A 55 9.72 -6.17 6.64
N LEU A 56 8.84 -5.15 6.58
CA LEU A 56 7.48 -5.32 6.07
C LEU A 56 7.47 -5.84 4.63
N LYS A 57 8.38 -5.38 3.76
CA LYS A 57 8.46 -5.90 2.38
C LYS A 57 8.85 -7.37 2.34
N GLU A 58 9.70 -7.83 3.25
CA GLU A 58 10.02 -9.25 3.38
C GLU A 58 8.78 -10.03 3.84
N GLY A 59 8.06 -9.53 4.85
CA GLY A 59 6.79 -10.13 5.30
C GLY A 59 5.74 -10.22 4.19
N ILE A 60 5.61 -9.18 3.36
CA ILE A 60 4.73 -9.17 2.18
C ILE A 60 5.17 -10.22 1.16
N GLN A 61 6.47 -10.33 0.90
CA GLN A 61 7.00 -11.31 -0.04
C GLN A 61 6.71 -12.74 0.44
N LEU A 62 6.93 -13.02 1.72
CA LEU A 62 6.59 -14.31 2.33
C LEU A 62 5.10 -14.62 2.20
N TYR A 63 4.24 -13.63 2.43
CA TYR A 63 2.79 -13.77 2.24
C TYR A 63 2.43 -14.10 0.78
N ILE A 64 3.04 -13.42 -0.18
CA ILE A 64 2.83 -13.70 -1.62
C ILE A 64 3.34 -15.09 -1.99
N ASP A 65 4.45 -15.52 -1.42
CA ASP A 65 5.02 -16.85 -1.70
C ASP A 65 4.13 -17.97 -1.14
N GLU A 66 3.46 -17.74 -0.01
CA GLU A 66 2.56 -18.72 0.62
C GLU A 66 1.16 -18.75 -0.01
N PHE A 67 0.56 -17.58 -0.29
CA PHE A 67 -0.85 -17.47 -0.70
C PHE A 67 -1.06 -17.02 -2.15
N GLY A 68 -0.01 -16.55 -2.82
CA GLY A 68 -0.06 -16.05 -4.19
C GLY A 68 -0.39 -14.56 -4.32
N LEU A 69 0.07 -13.98 -5.42
CA LEU A 69 -0.12 -12.55 -5.72
C LEU A 69 -1.60 -12.16 -5.85
N GLU A 70 -2.44 -13.01 -6.44
CA GLU A 70 -3.87 -12.72 -6.62
C GLU A 70 -4.59 -12.56 -5.28
N GLU A 71 -4.26 -13.39 -4.28
CA GLU A 71 -4.84 -13.29 -2.94
C GLU A 71 -4.35 -12.04 -2.20
N ALA A 72 -3.06 -11.73 -2.29
CA ALA A 72 -2.50 -10.50 -1.72
C ALA A 72 -3.18 -9.24 -2.30
N LEU A 73 -3.36 -9.18 -3.62
CA LEU A 73 -4.05 -8.08 -4.29
C LEU A 73 -5.54 -8.02 -3.91
N SER A 74 -6.21 -9.18 -3.82
CA SER A 74 -7.62 -9.27 -3.43
C SER A 74 -7.87 -8.62 -2.07
N ARG A 75 -6.94 -8.79 -1.12
CA ARG A 75 -7.03 -8.18 0.22
C ARG A 75 -6.90 -6.67 0.19
N VAL A 76 -5.87 -6.18 -0.49
CA VAL A 76 -5.63 -4.75 -0.66
C VAL A 76 -6.78 -4.06 -1.42
N MET A 77 -7.39 -4.74 -2.40
CA MET A 77 -8.44 -4.14 -3.23
C MET A 77 -9.85 -4.21 -2.62
N LYS A 78 -10.12 -5.16 -1.69
CA LYS A 78 -11.46 -5.39 -1.11
C LYS A 78 -11.99 -4.23 -0.25
N LEU A 79 -11.13 -3.33 0.23
CA LEU A 79 -11.51 -2.24 1.15
C LEU A 79 -11.40 -0.83 0.55
N SER A 80 -11.69 -0.70 -0.74
CA SER A 80 -12.09 0.60 -1.33
C SER A 80 -13.45 1.13 -0.81
N HIS A 81 -14.12 0.43 0.12
CA HIS A 81 -15.20 1.00 0.96
C HIS A 81 -14.66 1.83 2.13
N ILE A 82 -13.69 2.70 1.88
CA ILE A 82 -13.34 3.75 2.84
C ILE A 82 -14.57 4.65 2.95
N ARG A 83 -15.32 4.48 4.03
CA ARG A 83 -16.42 5.37 4.39
C ARG A 83 -15.77 6.63 4.95
N GLY A 84 -15.52 7.62 4.08
CA GLY A 84 -15.00 8.91 4.50
C GLY A 84 -15.92 9.53 5.54
N VAL A 85 -15.45 9.64 6.78
CA VAL A 85 -16.16 10.35 7.84
C VAL A 85 -15.75 11.82 7.76
N ASN A 86 -16.72 12.72 7.63
CA ASN A 86 -16.45 14.14 7.62
C ASN A 86 -16.17 14.61 9.06
N PHE A 87 -14.92 15.00 9.34
CA PHE A 87 -14.55 15.52 10.66
C PHE A 87 -15.40 16.71 11.12
N GLY A 88 -15.96 17.50 10.19
CA GLY A 88 -16.88 18.60 10.51
C GLY A 88 -18.20 18.18 11.17
N GLU A 89 -18.65 16.93 10.96
CA GLU A 89 -19.85 16.38 11.62
C GLU A 89 -19.61 15.98 13.08
N LEU A 90 -18.35 15.72 13.45
CA LEU A 90 -17.96 15.30 14.80
C LEU A 90 -17.81 16.48 15.78
N VAL A 91 -17.54 17.69 15.27
CA VAL A 91 -17.32 18.90 16.08
C VAL A 91 -18.58 19.71 16.36
N THR A 92 -19.72 19.39 15.73
CA THR A 92 -20.96 20.18 15.85
C THR A 92 -21.90 19.75 17.00
N HIS A 93 -21.48 18.81 17.84
CA HIS A 93 -22.22 18.37 19.03
C HIS A 93 -21.45 18.59 20.36
N GLY A 94 -20.47 19.50 20.38
CA GLY A 94 -19.76 19.94 21.58
C GLY A 94 -20.29 21.26 22.13
#